data_AF-A0A7V9QAA5-F1
#
_entry.id   AF-A0A7V9QAA5-F1
#
_cell.length_a   1.000
_cell.length_b   1.000
_cell.length_c   1.000
_cell.angle_alpha   90.00
_cell.angle_beta   90.00
_cell.angle_gamma   90.00
#
_symmetry.space_group_name_H-M   'P 1'
#
loop_
_entity.id
_entity.type
_entity.pdbx_description
1 polymer ?
#
loop_
_entity_poly.entity_id
_entity_poly.type
_entity_poly.pdbx_seq_one_letter_code
_entity_poly.pdbx_strand_id
1 'polypeptide(L)' 'MSSASAWEISTKHRLGKLPEAEEIVADLERLVSTARLEELPITIRHSLLSGALPGPHRDPFDRMLIAQSRAEHAP' A
#
# COMPACT_ATOMS: atom_id res chain seq x y z
N MET A 1 1.29 7.55 -5.01
CA MET A 1 1.58 6.19 -4.56
C MET A 1 0.96 5.95 -3.18
N SER A 2 0.16 4.90 -3.02
CA SER A 2 -0.36 4.49 -1.72
C SER A 2 0.76 3.93 -0.84
N SER A 3 0.85 4.40 0.42
CA SER A 3 1.76 3.79 1.41
C SER A 3 1.42 2.32 1.70
N ALA A 4 0.16 1.89 1.52
CA ALA A 4 -0.22 0.48 1.65
C ALA A 4 0.41 -0.38 0.54
N SER A 5 0.44 0.11 -0.70
CA SER A 5 1.13 -0.57 -1.80
C SER A 5 2.64 -0.67 -1.56
N ALA A 6 3.28 0.40 -1.08
CA ALA A 6 4.70 0.39 -0.70
C ALA A 6 4.99 -0.63 0.42
N TRP A 7 4.11 -0.68 1.42
CA TRP A 7 4.18 -1.64 2.52
C TRP A 7 4.02 -3.09 2.04
N GLU A 8 3.11 -3.34 1.11
CA GLU A 8 2.90 -4.66 0.53
C GLU A 8 4.11 -5.13 -0.29
N ILE A 9 4.66 -4.27 -1.17
CA ILE A 9 5.83 -4.57 -2.00
C ILE A 9 7.03 -4.93 -1.11
N SER A 10 7.36 -4.09 -0.13
CA SER A 10 8.48 -4.35 0.79
C SER A 10 8.29 -5.62 1.61
N THR A 11 7.06 -5.91 2.05
CA THR A 11 6.74 -7.13 2.79
C THR A 11 6.88 -8.38 1.92
N LYS A 12 6.36 -8.36 0.68
CA LYS A 12 6.47 -9.48 -0.26
C LYS A 12 7.92 -9.76 -0.63
N HIS A 13 8.72 -8.72 -0.87
CA HIS A 13 10.17 -8.87 -1.09
C HIS A 13 10.86 -9.53 0.11
N ARG A 14 10.64 -9.01 1.33
CA ARG A 14 11.23 -9.59 2.57
C ARG A 14 10.86 -11.06 2.79
N LEU A 15 9.65 -11.45 2.40
CA LEU A 15 9.18 -12.84 2.49
C LEU A 15 9.68 -13.74 1.34
N GLY A 16 10.50 -13.22 0.42
CA GLY A 16 11.00 -13.94 -0.76
C GLY A 16 9.91 -14.22 -1.80
N LYS A 17 8.75 -13.57 -1.70
CA LYS A 17 7.63 -13.72 -2.64
C LYS A 17 7.74 -12.83 -3.87
N LEU A 18 8.61 -11.82 -3.80
CA LEU A 18 8.89 -10.87 -4.89
C LEU A 18 10.40 -10.55 -4.93
N PRO A 19 11.27 -11.54 -5.16
CA PRO A 19 12.73 -11.36 -5.16
C PRO A 19 13.20 -10.37 -6.23
N GLU A 20 12.49 -10.25 -7.35
CA GLU A 20 12.79 -9.32 -8.44
C GLU A 20 12.58 -7.84 -8.07
N ALA A 21 11.95 -7.55 -6.93
CA ALA A 21 11.71 -6.18 -6.47
C ALA A 21 12.86 -5.61 -5.61
N GLU A 22 14.02 -6.26 -5.54
CA GLU A 22 15.17 -5.80 -4.73
C GLU A 22 15.56 -4.35 -5.07
N GLU A 23 15.76 -4.04 -6.35
CA GLU A 23 16.10 -2.69 -6.81
C GLU A 23 14.97 -1.69 -6.53
N ILE A 24 13.71 -2.12 -6.68
CA ILE A 24 12.53 -1.29 -6.44
C ILE A 24 12.44 -0.93 -4.96
N VAL A 25 12.61 -1.90 -4.05
CA VAL A 25 12.52 -1.70 -2.61
C VAL A 25 13.68 -0.85 -2.09
N ALA A 26 14.89 -1.04 -2.64
CA ALA A 26 16.07 -0.28 -2.24
C ALA A 26 15.95 1.22 -2.53
N ASP A 27 15.14 1.62 -3.51
CA ASP A 27 15.12 2.98 -4.04
C ASP A 27 13.69 3.55 -4.22
N LEU A 28 12.71 2.95 -3.53
CA LEU A 28 11.29 3.20 -3.78
C LEU A 28 10.91 4.66 -3.59
N GLU A 29 11.40 5.32 -2.54
CA GLU A 29 11.14 6.74 -2.25
C GLU A 29 11.63 7.63 -3.41
N ARG A 30 12.83 7.36 -3.94
CA ARG A 30 13.36 8.09 -5.10
C ARG A 30 12.54 7.82 -6.35
N LEU A 31 12.13 6.56 -6.59
CA LEU A 31 11.28 6.20 -7.73
C LEU A 31 9.94 6.94 -7.69
N VAL A 32 9.31 7.02 -6.52
CA VAL A 32 8.06 7.78 -6.31
C VAL A 32 8.25 9.26 -6.61
N SER A 33 9.31 9.86 -6.04
CA SER A 33 9.65 11.26 -6.25
C SER A 33 9.94 11.59 -7.71
N THR A 34 10.75 10.77 -8.38
CA THR A 34 11.12 10.95 -9.79
C THR A 34 9.96 10.71 -10.76
N ALA A 35 9.04 9.80 -10.42
CA ALA A 35 7.80 9.58 -11.16
C ALA A 35 6.75 10.69 -10.93
N ARG A 36 7.04 11.70 -10.09
CA ARG A 36 6.10 12.77 -9.69
C ARG A 36 4.79 12.23 -9.14
N LEU A 37 4.85 11.08 -8.47
CA LEU A 37 3.71 10.49 -7.80
C LEU A 37 3.56 11.14 -6.43
N GLU A 38 2.36 11.61 -6.11
CA GLU A 38 2.05 12.10 -4.78
C GLU A 38 1.90 10.93 -3.80
N GLU A 39 2.60 10.98 -2.68
CA GLU A 39 2.46 9.98 -1.62
C GLU A 39 1.12 10.12 -0.90
N LEU A 40 0.40 9.01 -0.77
CA LEU A 40 -0.89 8.97 -0.11
C LEU A 40 -0.75 8.28 1.26
N PRO A 41 -0.71 9.05 2.36
CA PRO A 41 -0.44 8.52 3.69
C PRO A 41 -1.57 7.63 4.20
N ILE A 42 -1.22 6.64 5.03
CA ILE A 42 -2.20 5.91 5.82
C ILE A 42 -2.57 6.76 7.05
N THR A 43 -3.86 7.07 7.20
CA THR A 43 -4.40 7.82 8.32
C THR A 43 -5.16 6.91 9.28
N ILE A 44 -5.47 7.40 10.48
CA ILE A 44 -6.34 6.68 11.43
C ILE A 44 -7.70 6.35 10.78
N ARG A 45 -8.23 7.26 9.94
CA ARG A 45 -9.49 7.03 9.21
C ARG A 45 -9.39 5.81 8.30
N HIS A 46 -8.27 5.64 7.59
CA HIS A 46 -8.02 4.46 6.73
C HIS A 46 -8.01 3.17 7.57
N SER A 47 -7.38 3.19 8.74
CA SER A 47 -7.33 2.04 9.65
C SER A 47 -8.71 1.65 10.19
N LEU A 48 -9.55 2.62 10.55
CA LEU A 48 -10.91 2.35 11.04
C LEU A 48 -11.80 1.78 9.92
N LEU A 49 -11.72 2.38 8.73
CA LEU A 49 -12.47 1.92 7.56
C LEU A 49 -12.05 0.51 7.14
N SER A 50 -10.74 0.22 7.12
CA SER A 50 -10.24 -1.11 6.76
C SER A 50 -10.76 -2.16 7.74
N GLY A 51 -10.73 -1.86 9.05
CA GLY A 51 -11.30 -2.69 10.12
C GLY A 51 -12.78 -3.02 9.91
N ALA A 52 -13.57 -2.06 9.46
CA ALA A 52 -15.01 -2.16 9.28
C ALA A 52 -15.47 -2.81 7.96
N LEU A 53 -14.56 -3.15 7.03
CA LEU A 53 -14.95 -3.71 5.73
C LEU A 53 -15.68 -5.06 5.87
N PRO A 54 -16.89 -5.21 5.32
CA PRO A 54 -17.59 -6.49 5.31
C PRO A 54 -16.94 -7.45 4.31
N GLY A 55 -17.22 -8.75 4.46
CA GLY A 55 -16.80 -9.78 3.52
C GLY A 55 -15.55 -10.56 3.94
N PRO A 56 -15.10 -11.50 3.09
CA PRO A 56 -14.13 -12.53 3.48
C PRO A 56 -12.66 -12.09 3.32
N HIS A 57 -12.36 -10.86 2.89
CA HIS A 57 -10.98 -10.40 2.75
C HIS A 57 -10.25 -10.51 4.10
N ARG A 58 -9.36 -11.48 4.24
CA ARG A 58 -8.59 -11.73 5.47
C ARG A 58 -7.26 -11.00 5.48
N ASP A 59 -6.80 -10.58 4.31
CA ASP A 59 -5.52 -9.92 4.18
C ASP A 59 -5.62 -8.45 4.63
N PRO A 60 -4.82 -8.01 5.61
CA PRO A 60 -4.87 -6.64 6.12
C PRO A 60 -4.40 -5.61 5.09
N PHE A 61 -3.53 -5.96 4.14
CA PHE A 61 -3.09 -5.08 3.05
C PHE A 61 -4.22 -4.79 2.09
N ASP A 62 -4.93 -5.82 1.62
CA ASP A 62 -6.09 -5.67 0.73
C ASP A 62 -7.15 -4.78 1.37
N ARG A 63 -7.46 -5.03 2.65
CA ARG A 63 -8.44 -4.22 3.39
C ARG A 63 -7.99 -2.77 3.53
N MET A 64 -6.71 -2.52 3.77
CA MET A 64 -6.17 -1.16 3.81
C MET A 64 -6.25 -0.47 2.44
N LEU A 65 -5.91 -1.17 1.36
CA LEU A 65 -5.95 -0.62 0.01
C LEU A 65 -7.38 -0.23 -0.40
N ILE A 66 -8.36 -1.10 -0.12
CA ILE A 66 -9.78 -0.81 -0.32
C ILE A 66 -10.21 0.40 0.51
N ALA A 67 -9.76 0.49 1.77
CA ALA A 67 -10.11 1.61 2.64
C ALA A 67 -9.53 2.94 2.15
N GLN A 68 -8.26 2.96 1.70
CA GLN A 68 -7.66 4.17 1.11
C GLN A 68 -8.37 4.58 -0.18
N SER A 69 -8.61 3.65 -1.12
CA SER A 69 -9.32 3.96 -2.36
C SER A 69 -10.72 4.54 -2.10
N ARG A 70 -11.48 3.95 -1.17
CA ARG A 70 -12.80 4.47 -0.78
C ARG A 70 -12.75 5.83 -0.10
N ALA A 71 -11.75 6.08 0.75
CA ALA A 71 -11.65 7.31 1.53
C ALA A 71 -11.17 8.50 0.70
N GLU A 72 -10.28 8.24 -0.26
CA GLU A 72 -9.58 9.26 -1.03
C GLU A 72 -10.18 9.46 -2.43
N HIS A 73 -11.28 8.76 -2.73
CA HIS A 73 -11.93 8.75 -4.05
C HIS A 73 -10.95 8.45 -5.19
N ALA A 74 -9.88 7.72 -4.88
CA ALA A 74 -8.91 7.31 -5.87
C ALA A 74 -9.59 6.27 -6.79
N PRO A 75 -9.47 6.43 -8.12
CA PRO A 75 -10.07 5.52 -9.08
C PRO A 75 -9.58 4.07 -8.94
#